data_AF-A0AAU4UEJ3-F1
#
_entry.id   AF-A0AAU4UEJ3-F1
#
_cell.length_a   1.000
_cell.length_b   1.000
_cell.length_c   1.000
_cell.angle_alpha   90.00
_cell.angle_beta   90.00
_cell.angle_gamma   90.00
#
_symmetry.space_group_name_H-M   'P 1'
#
loop_
_entity.id
_entity.type
_entity.pdbx_description
1 polymer ?
#
loop_
_entity_poly.entity_id
_entity_poly.type
_entity_poly.pdbx_seq_one_letter_code
_entity_poly.pdbx_strand_id
1 'polypeptide(L)'
;MKTITQREFRNNSAAVMDAVEAGETYHITRNGIEVAELRPLTRRRRPSAEQLVARHRMLPHVDYAQMRAEADELFEGEERVDDDPWERRRADRLPTGVLDTCTYIDLGTLNPEALPVAPELTAVTLAELQRAVAMAKDPAARAARMEKLGAAVADFDPLPFDGDAAARYGTLIALTIAANRDPRPRRMDLMIAAIASVRGLPLYTRNADDFKGLEGAVAVVSV
;
A
#
# COMPACT_ATOMS: atom_id res chain seq x y z
N MET A 1 -17.43 -20.60 7.63
CA MET A 1 -18.20 -19.34 7.75
C MET A 1 -19.58 -19.67 8.27
N LYS A 2 -19.92 -19.22 9.49
CA LYS A 2 -21.16 -19.56 10.20
C LYS A 2 -21.87 -18.30 10.67
N THR A 3 -23.19 -18.25 10.52
CA THR A 3 -23.99 -17.13 11.05
C THR A 3 -24.58 -17.51 12.40
N ILE A 4 -24.36 -16.66 13.41
CA ILE A 4 -24.91 -16.83 14.76
C ILE A 4 -25.61 -15.55 15.20
N THR A 5 -26.59 -15.66 16.07
CA THR A 5 -27.25 -14.51 16.69
C THR A 5 -26.39 -13.90 17.80
N GLN A 6 -26.62 -12.63 18.13
CA GLN A 6 -26.01 -11.95 19.28
C GLN A 6 -26.24 -12.74 20.58
N ARG A 7 -27.39 -13.40 20.72
CA ARG A 7 -27.71 -14.24 21.87
C ARG A 7 -26.85 -15.50 21.92
N GLU A 8 -26.69 -16.19 20.79
CA GLU A 8 -25.83 -17.36 20.70
C GLU A 8 -24.36 -17.01 20.93
N PHE A 9 -23.88 -15.88 20.41
CA PHE A 9 -22.54 -15.40 20.68
C PHE A 9 -22.33 -15.11 22.16
N ARG A 10 -23.27 -14.43 22.83
CA ARG A 10 -23.20 -14.16 24.26
C ARG A 10 -23.19 -15.44 25.10
N ASN A 11 -23.99 -16.43 24.69
CA ASN A 11 -24.15 -17.67 25.46
C ASN A 11 -23.01 -18.67 25.25
N ASN A 12 -22.33 -18.62 24.09
CA ASN A 12 -21.31 -19.59 23.70
C ASN A 12 -19.96 -18.90 23.38
N SER A 13 -19.68 -17.74 23.98
CA SER A 13 -18.54 -16.91 23.60
C SER A 13 -17.22 -17.67 23.65
N ALA A 14 -16.96 -18.44 24.71
CA ALA A 14 -15.73 -19.24 24.83
C ALA A 14 -15.56 -20.23 23.66
N ALA A 15 -16.58 -21.05 23.37
CA ALA A 15 -16.52 -22.01 22.28
C ALA A 15 -16.42 -21.35 20.90
N VAL A 16 -17.05 -20.18 20.71
CA VAL A 16 -16.90 -19.39 19.48
C VAL A 16 -15.47 -18.86 19.37
N MET A 17 -14.88 -18.36 20.45
CA MET A 17 -13.50 -17.86 20.46
C MET A 17 -12.50 -19.00 20.19
N ASP A 18 -12.66 -20.18 20.81
CA ASP A 18 -11.83 -21.36 20.55
C ASP A 18 -11.90 -21.79 19.06
N ALA A 19 -13.11 -21.77 18.49
CA ALA A 19 -13.29 -22.08 17.07
C ALA A 19 -12.67 -21.03 16.15
N VAL A 20 -12.76 -19.75 16.53
CA VAL A 20 -12.08 -18.64 15.84
C VAL A 20 -10.56 -18.81 15.92
N GLU A 21 -10.00 -19.16 17.07
CA GLU A 21 -8.57 -19.47 17.21
C GLU A 21 -8.14 -20.66 16.35
N ALA A 22 -9.04 -21.63 16.16
CA ALA A 22 -8.82 -22.79 15.30
C ALA A 22 -9.00 -22.53 13.79
N GLY A 23 -9.41 -21.32 13.37
CA GLY A 23 -9.53 -20.97 11.95
C GLY A 23 -10.94 -20.58 11.46
N GLU A 24 -11.98 -20.66 12.30
CA GLU A 24 -13.37 -20.46 11.86
C GLU A 24 -13.78 -18.97 11.82
N THR A 25 -14.55 -18.59 10.80
CA THR A 25 -15.17 -17.25 10.69
C THR A 25 -16.65 -17.29 11.04
N TYR A 26 -17.10 -16.35 11.88
CA TYR A 26 -18.50 -16.17 12.29
C TYR A 26 -19.05 -14.79 11.88
N HIS A 27 -20.27 -14.75 11.36
CA HIS A 27 -21.05 -13.52 11.21
C HIS A 27 -22.06 -13.44 12.38
N ILE A 28 -22.08 -12.33 13.10
CA ILE A 28 -22.99 -12.08 14.21
C ILE A 28 -24.17 -11.27 13.71
N THR A 29 -25.39 -11.73 14.00
CA THR A 29 -26.62 -11.02 13.68
C THR A 29 -27.31 -10.44 14.92
N ARG A 30 -27.97 -9.30 14.77
CA ARG A 30 -28.90 -8.73 15.76
C ARG A 30 -30.22 -8.45 15.06
N ASN A 31 -31.30 -9.08 15.53
CA ASN A 31 -32.62 -9.01 14.91
C ASN A 31 -32.61 -9.41 13.41
N GLY A 32 -31.80 -10.41 13.04
CA GLY A 32 -31.66 -10.89 11.67
C GLY A 32 -30.76 -10.05 10.76
N ILE A 33 -30.24 -8.91 11.23
CA ILE A 33 -29.30 -8.07 10.50
C ILE A 33 -27.88 -8.42 10.93
N GLU A 34 -26.97 -8.68 9.99
CA GLU A 34 -25.55 -8.87 10.29
C GLU A 34 -24.92 -7.58 10.82
N VAL A 35 -24.29 -7.66 11.99
CA VAL A 35 -23.73 -6.51 12.71
C VAL A 35 -22.23 -6.61 12.94
N ALA A 36 -21.63 -7.81 12.83
CA ALA A 36 -20.19 -7.99 13.02
C ALA A 36 -19.69 -9.29 12.37
N GLU A 37 -18.40 -9.33 12.06
CA GLU A 37 -17.65 -10.54 11.67
C GLU A 37 -16.58 -10.83 12.74
N LEU A 38 -16.45 -12.09 13.15
CA LEU A 38 -15.36 -12.62 13.97
C LEU A 38 -14.56 -13.60 13.12
N ARG A 39 -13.27 -13.31 12.93
CA ARG A 39 -12.36 -14.19 12.21
C ARG A 39 -11.02 -14.28 12.94
N PRO A 40 -10.26 -15.37 12.76
CA PRO A 40 -8.92 -15.48 13.30
C PRO A 40 -8.06 -14.35 12.76
N LEU A 41 -7.34 -13.68 13.65
CA LEU A 41 -6.28 -12.77 13.24
C LEU A 41 -5.08 -13.61 12.83
N THR A 42 -4.85 -13.79 11.54
CA THR A 42 -3.59 -14.34 11.06
C THR A 42 -2.52 -13.31 11.41
N ARG A 43 -1.74 -13.56 12.46
CA ARG A 43 -0.54 -12.76 12.77
C ARG A 43 0.50 -13.08 11.70
N ARG A 44 0.32 -12.58 10.48
CA ARG A 44 1.43 -12.50 9.52
C ARG A 44 2.49 -11.66 10.23
N ARG A 45 3.65 -12.26 10.50
CA ARG A 45 4.79 -11.49 11.00
C ARG A 45 5.05 -10.42 9.94
N ARG A 46 4.79 -9.17 10.30
CA ARG A 46 5.12 -8.03 9.45
C ARG A 46 6.64 -8.03 9.29
N PRO A 47 7.18 -8.24 8.09
CA PRO A 47 8.61 -8.26 7.91
C PRO A 47 9.15 -6.86 8.18
N SER A 48 10.28 -6.80 8.86
CA SER A 48 11.04 -5.56 9.03
C SER A 48 11.58 -5.06 7.69
N ALA A 49 11.90 -3.77 7.59
CA ALA A 49 12.54 -3.23 6.39
C ALA A 49 13.84 -3.98 6.03
N GLU A 50 14.63 -4.37 7.02
CA GLU A 50 15.86 -5.15 6.83
C GLU A 50 15.58 -6.48 6.13
N GLN A 51 14.55 -7.19 6.57
CA GLN A 51 14.14 -8.46 5.98
C GLN A 51 13.61 -8.28 4.55
N LEU A 52 12.82 -7.23 4.32
CA LEU A 52 12.28 -6.90 3.01
C LEU A 52 13.39 -6.53 2.02
N VAL A 53 14.31 -5.65 2.42
CA VAL A 53 15.47 -5.25 1.61
C VAL A 53 16.34 -6.46 1.29
N ALA A 54 16.66 -7.30 2.29
CA ALA A 54 17.47 -8.50 2.08
C ALA A 54 16.83 -9.48 1.08
N ARG A 55 15.50 -9.67 1.15
CA ARG A 55 14.75 -10.47 0.17
C ARG A 55 14.75 -9.83 -1.21
N HIS A 56 14.50 -8.53 -1.31
CA HIS A 56 14.44 -7.82 -2.58
C HIS A 56 15.78 -7.77 -3.32
N ARG A 57 16.91 -7.90 -2.61
CA ARG A 57 18.24 -8.08 -3.23
C ARG A 57 18.38 -9.41 -3.97
N MET A 58 17.57 -10.40 -3.64
CA MET A 58 17.54 -11.71 -4.29
C MET A 58 16.49 -11.81 -5.40
N LEU A 59 15.55 -10.86 -5.47
CA LEU A 59 14.52 -10.83 -6.50
C LEU A 59 15.07 -10.23 -7.80
N PRO A 60 14.53 -10.60 -8.97
CA PRO A 60 14.84 -9.95 -10.23
C PRO A 60 14.65 -8.43 -10.14
N HIS A 61 15.55 -7.68 -10.78
CA HIS A 61 15.39 -6.24 -10.92
C HIS A 61 14.24 -5.95 -11.89
N VAL A 62 13.38 -5.01 -11.51
CA VAL A 62 12.33 -4.46 -12.36
C VAL A 62 12.61 -2.98 -12.47
N ASP A 63 12.80 -2.49 -13.68
CA ASP A 63 12.95 -1.06 -13.95
C ASP A 63 11.59 -0.37 -13.73
N TYR A 64 11.51 0.42 -12.67
CA TYR A 64 10.28 1.13 -12.31
C TYR A 64 9.89 2.19 -13.35
N ALA A 65 10.86 2.92 -13.90
CA ALA A 65 10.60 3.99 -14.86
C ALA A 65 10.02 3.39 -16.16
N GLN A 66 10.63 2.31 -16.66
CA GLN A 66 10.10 1.59 -17.80
C GLN A 66 8.70 1.02 -17.51
N MET A 67 8.52 0.37 -16.36
CA MET A 67 7.23 -0.18 -15.95
C MET A 67 6.13 0.88 -15.87
N ARG A 68 6.47 2.08 -15.38
CA ARG A 68 5.55 3.22 -15.28
C ARG A 68 5.21 3.77 -16.66
N ALA A 69 6.20 3.99 -17.52
CA ALA A 69 5.98 4.45 -18.89
C ALA A 69 5.06 3.50 -19.68
N GLU A 70 5.28 2.19 -19.58
CA GLU A 70 4.39 1.18 -20.18
C GLU A 70 2.95 1.29 -19.66
N ALA A 71 2.78 1.59 -18.36
CA ALA A 71 1.46 1.74 -17.76
C ALA A 71 0.75 3.03 -18.21
N ASP A 72 1.49 4.10 -18.43
CA ASP A 72 0.94 5.39 -18.89
C ASP A 72 0.58 5.38 -20.39
N GLU A 73 1.22 4.55 -21.23
CA GLU A 73 0.80 4.30 -22.62
C GLU A 73 -0.69 3.88 -22.73
N LEU A 74 -1.25 3.23 -21.71
CA LEU A 74 -2.64 2.76 -21.69
C LEU A 74 -3.65 3.86 -21.26
N PHE A 75 -3.19 4.86 -20.51
CA PHE A 75 -4.03 5.92 -19.97
C PHE A 75 -3.48 7.26 -20.46
N GLU A 76 -3.89 7.68 -21.67
CA GLU A 76 -3.46 8.93 -22.30
C GLU A 76 -3.35 10.10 -21.30
N GLY A 77 -2.13 10.56 -21.03
CA GLY A 77 -1.83 11.68 -20.12
C GLY A 77 -0.33 11.82 -19.86
N GLU A 78 0.28 12.84 -20.47
CA GLU A 78 1.72 13.07 -20.71
C GLU A 78 2.69 13.02 -19.53
N GLU A 79 3.93 12.71 -19.92
CA GLU A 79 5.21 12.67 -19.19
C GLU A 79 5.38 13.68 -18.06
N ARG A 80 5.90 13.18 -16.93
CA ARG A 80 6.48 14.03 -15.89
C ARG A 80 7.86 14.51 -16.32
N VAL A 81 8.09 15.81 -16.12
CA VAL A 81 9.44 16.38 -16.03
C VAL A 81 9.80 16.41 -14.54
N ASP A 82 10.78 15.60 -14.15
CA ASP A 82 11.38 15.62 -12.82
C ASP A 82 12.59 16.57 -12.82
N ASP A 83 12.62 17.52 -11.88
CA ASP A 83 13.81 18.31 -11.54
C ASP A 83 13.97 18.28 -10.01
N ASP A 84 14.98 17.54 -9.54
CA ASP A 84 15.32 17.34 -8.12
C ASP A 84 16.50 18.23 -7.72
N PRO A 85 16.33 19.08 -6.69
CA PRO A 85 17.47 19.31 -5.81
C PRO A 85 17.08 19.58 -4.34
N TRP A 86 16.74 18.58 -3.50
CA TRP A 86 16.72 18.81 -2.03
C TRP A 86 17.13 17.61 -1.15
N GLU A 87 18.02 17.89 -0.19
CA GLU A 87 18.58 16.96 0.78
C GLU A 87 17.77 16.79 2.08
N ARG A 88 17.92 15.60 2.67
CA ARG A 88 17.09 14.97 3.71
C ARG A 88 17.22 15.60 5.09
N ARG A 89 16.09 15.70 5.81
CA ARG A 89 16.07 15.83 7.28
C ARG A 89 16.07 14.43 7.90
N ARG A 90 17.13 14.08 8.65
CA ARG A 90 17.10 12.90 9.53
C ARG A 90 16.20 13.20 10.73
N ALA A 91 15.01 12.62 10.73
CA ALA A 91 14.24 12.36 11.95
C ALA A 91 14.50 10.92 12.39
N ASP A 92 14.27 10.62 13.67
CA ASP A 92 14.31 9.26 14.20
C ASP A 92 13.44 8.32 13.34
N ARG A 93 13.93 7.11 13.10
CA ARG A 93 13.29 6.12 12.23
C ARG A 93 11.87 5.83 12.71
N LEU A 94 10.88 6.04 11.84
CA LEU A 94 9.47 5.91 12.23
C LEU A 94 9.08 4.43 12.39
N PRO A 95 8.23 4.08 13.38
CA PRO A 95 7.86 2.69 13.63
C PRO A 95 7.15 2.02 12.46
N THR A 96 6.26 2.73 11.77
CA THR A 96 5.46 2.24 10.65
C THR A 96 5.33 3.30 9.58
N GLY A 97 5.10 2.87 8.33
CA GLY A 97 4.89 3.77 7.20
C GLY A 97 4.47 3.03 5.96
N VAL A 98 3.75 3.72 5.09
CA VAL A 98 3.32 3.19 3.79
C VAL A 98 4.48 3.35 2.80
N LEU A 99 4.85 2.28 2.12
CA LEU A 99 5.74 2.38 0.96
C LEU A 99 4.90 2.67 -0.29
N ASP A 100 5.35 3.66 -1.04
CA ASP A 100 4.92 3.86 -2.41
C ASP A 100 5.41 2.69 -3.30
N THR A 101 4.75 2.48 -4.44
CA THR A 101 5.06 1.40 -5.39
C THR A 101 6.48 1.51 -5.93
N CYS A 102 6.95 2.73 -6.21
CA CYS A 102 8.33 3.00 -6.64
C CYS A 102 9.34 2.51 -5.60
N THR A 103 9.06 2.81 -4.32
CA THR A 103 9.92 2.43 -3.19
C THR A 103 9.93 0.92 -3.00
N TYR A 104 8.77 0.28 -3.09
CA TYR A 104 8.65 -1.18 -2.98
C TYR A 104 9.47 -1.91 -4.06
N ILE A 105 9.36 -1.47 -5.32
CA ILE A 105 10.08 -2.10 -6.44
C ILE A 105 11.59 -2.04 -6.23
N ASP A 106 12.07 -0.86 -5.80
CA ASP A 106 13.47 -0.55 -5.59
C ASP A 106 14.03 -0.97 -4.23
N LEU A 107 13.24 -1.58 -3.34
CA LEU A 107 13.65 -1.94 -1.97
C LEU A 107 15.05 -2.56 -1.88
N GLY A 108 15.43 -3.44 -2.83
CA GLY A 108 16.74 -4.10 -2.81
C GLY A 108 17.93 -3.14 -2.91
N THR A 109 17.71 -1.94 -3.45
CA THR A 109 18.71 -0.88 -3.65
C THR A 109 18.78 0.11 -2.48
N LEU A 110 17.77 0.12 -1.60
CA LEU A 110 17.64 1.10 -0.54
C LEU A 110 18.42 0.71 0.73
N ASN A 111 18.81 1.72 1.50
CA ASN A 111 19.31 1.53 2.85
C ASN A 111 18.12 1.27 3.81
N PRO A 112 18.06 0.12 4.53
CA PRO A 112 16.97 -0.16 5.46
C PRO A 112 16.73 0.92 6.53
N GLU A 113 17.77 1.66 6.93
CA GLU A 113 17.64 2.74 7.92
C GLU A 113 16.91 3.98 7.39
N ALA A 114 16.74 4.09 6.07
CA ALA A 114 15.92 5.13 5.45
C ALA A 114 14.43 4.74 5.39
N LEU A 115 14.07 3.51 5.78
CA LEU A 115 12.71 2.96 5.70
C LEU A 115 12.09 2.87 7.11
N PRO A 116 10.75 2.77 7.23
CA PRO A 116 10.12 2.54 8.53
C PRO A 116 10.54 1.19 9.11
N VAL A 117 10.42 1.01 10.43
CA VAL A 117 10.77 -0.28 11.07
C VAL A 117 9.90 -1.41 10.53
N ALA A 118 8.59 -1.17 10.43
CA ALA A 118 7.61 -2.09 9.86
C ALA A 118 6.87 -1.41 8.68
N PRO A 119 7.24 -1.71 7.43
CA PRO A 119 6.58 -1.16 6.26
C PRO A 119 5.17 -1.73 6.05
N GLU A 120 4.31 -0.93 5.43
CA GLU A 120 2.96 -1.29 4.97
C GLU A 120 2.85 -1.05 3.46
N LEU A 121 2.00 -1.83 2.77
CA LEU A 121 1.59 -1.58 1.40
C LEU A 121 0.11 -1.25 1.32
N THR A 122 -0.30 -0.66 0.20
CA THR A 122 -1.70 -0.39 -0.09
C THR A 122 -2.26 -1.34 -1.15
N ALA A 123 -3.59 -1.45 -1.20
CA ALA A 123 -4.26 -2.20 -2.27
C ALA A 123 -3.99 -1.57 -3.65
N VAL A 124 -3.72 -0.27 -3.69
CA VAL A 124 -3.35 0.48 -4.90
C VAL A 124 -1.98 0.01 -5.40
N THR A 125 -0.99 -0.12 -4.50
CA THR A 125 0.33 -0.69 -4.83
C THR A 125 0.22 -2.11 -5.40
N LEU A 126 -0.63 -2.95 -4.79
CA LEU A 126 -0.86 -4.30 -5.31
C LEU A 126 -1.51 -4.28 -6.70
N ALA A 127 -2.47 -3.38 -6.94
CA ALA A 127 -3.09 -3.20 -8.25
C ALA A 127 -2.07 -2.74 -9.30
N GLU A 128 -1.14 -1.85 -8.95
CA GLU A 128 -0.07 -1.43 -9.86
C GLU A 128 0.87 -2.58 -10.24
N LEU A 129 1.25 -3.43 -9.27
CA LEU A 129 2.06 -4.63 -9.54
C LEU A 129 1.34 -5.63 -10.44
N GLN A 130 0.04 -5.87 -10.21
CA GLN A 130 -0.76 -6.74 -11.08
C GLN A 130 -0.87 -6.17 -12.50
N ARG A 131 -1.13 -4.86 -12.63
CA ARG A 131 -1.16 -4.17 -13.92
C ARG A 131 0.19 -4.32 -14.63
N ALA A 132 1.30 -4.12 -13.92
CA ALA A 132 2.64 -4.27 -14.49
C ALA A 132 2.89 -5.68 -15.07
N VAL A 133 2.42 -6.73 -14.39
CA VAL A 133 2.48 -8.11 -14.89
C VAL A 133 1.63 -8.28 -16.15
N ALA A 134 0.40 -7.77 -16.13
CA ALA A 134 -0.53 -7.88 -17.25
C ALA A 134 0.01 -7.18 -18.52
N MET A 135 0.70 -6.05 -18.35
CA MET A 135 1.18 -5.20 -19.44
C MET A 135 2.58 -5.56 -19.96
N ALA A 136 3.31 -6.46 -19.29
CA ALA A 136 4.65 -6.85 -19.71
C ALA A 136 4.68 -7.36 -21.16
N LYS A 137 5.49 -6.73 -22.02
CA LYS A 137 5.53 -7.05 -23.46
C LYS A 137 6.27 -8.37 -23.72
N ASP A 138 7.33 -8.64 -22.96
CA ASP A 138 8.13 -9.86 -23.10
C ASP A 138 7.98 -10.84 -21.91
N PRO A 139 8.27 -12.14 -22.12
CA PRO A 139 8.14 -13.15 -21.07
C PRO A 139 9.08 -12.96 -19.87
N ALA A 140 10.28 -12.39 -20.07
CA ALA A 140 11.27 -12.24 -19.00
C ALA A 140 10.87 -11.11 -18.04
N ALA A 141 10.45 -9.96 -18.57
CA ALA A 141 9.88 -8.87 -17.76
C ALA A 141 8.63 -9.33 -17.02
N ARG A 142 7.76 -10.13 -17.67
CA ARG A 142 6.58 -10.70 -17.00
C ARG A 142 6.96 -11.60 -15.82
N ALA A 143 7.94 -12.48 -16.00
CA ALA A 143 8.43 -13.36 -14.93
C ALA A 143 8.99 -12.56 -13.75
N ALA A 144 9.86 -11.58 -14.02
CA ALA A 144 10.41 -10.69 -13.00
C ALA A 144 9.32 -9.93 -12.21
N ARG A 145 8.33 -9.38 -12.91
CA ARG A 145 7.19 -8.68 -12.29
C ARG A 145 6.28 -9.63 -11.50
N MET A 146 6.09 -10.87 -11.96
CA MET A 146 5.35 -11.90 -11.21
C MET A 146 6.05 -12.26 -9.90
N GLU A 147 7.37 -12.36 -9.89
CA GLU A 147 8.14 -12.61 -8.66
C GLU A 147 8.00 -11.46 -7.66
N LYS A 148 8.07 -10.19 -8.12
CA LYS A 148 7.84 -9.00 -7.28
C LYS A 148 6.42 -8.95 -6.70
N LEU A 149 5.42 -9.28 -7.53
CA LEU A 149 4.02 -9.39 -7.11
C LEU A 149 3.83 -10.52 -6.09
N GLY A 150 4.42 -11.69 -6.34
CA GLY A 150 4.35 -12.84 -5.46
C GLY A 150 4.93 -12.55 -4.08
N ALA A 151 6.06 -11.85 -4.02
CA ALA A 151 6.65 -11.37 -2.77
C ALA A 151 5.69 -10.42 -2.03
N ALA A 152 5.03 -9.48 -2.74
CA ALA A 152 4.11 -8.53 -2.12
C ALA A 152 2.91 -9.26 -1.48
N VAL A 153 2.31 -10.21 -2.21
CA VAL A 153 1.16 -11.00 -1.76
C VAL A 153 1.52 -11.90 -0.56
N ALA A 154 2.74 -12.42 -0.54
CA ALA A 154 3.24 -13.25 0.56
C ALA A 154 3.48 -12.44 1.83
N ASP A 155 4.06 -11.24 1.70
CA ASP A 155 4.59 -10.47 2.83
C ASP A 155 3.60 -9.46 3.43
N PHE A 156 2.61 -8.99 2.66
CA PHE A 156 1.72 -7.91 3.07
C PHE A 156 0.25 -8.32 3.10
N ASP A 157 -0.49 -7.69 4.01
CA ASP A 157 -1.95 -7.56 3.96
C ASP A 157 -2.24 -6.09 3.61
N PRO A 158 -2.55 -5.77 2.34
CA PRO A 158 -2.52 -4.41 1.86
C PRO A 158 -3.65 -3.57 2.44
N LEU A 159 -3.33 -2.34 2.86
CA LEU A 159 -4.32 -1.37 3.36
C LEU A 159 -5.35 -1.03 2.27
N PRO A 160 -6.66 -1.12 2.56
CA PRO A 160 -7.70 -0.94 1.56
C PRO A 160 -7.89 0.53 1.17
N PHE A 161 -8.36 0.74 -0.06
CA PHE A 161 -8.94 2.02 -0.48
C PHE A 161 -10.44 2.02 -0.13
N ASP A 162 -10.75 2.43 1.10
CA ASP A 162 -12.10 2.46 1.67
C ASP A 162 -12.77 3.83 1.49
N GLY A 163 -13.97 4.02 2.07
CA GLY A 163 -14.75 5.24 1.94
C GLY A 163 -14.03 6.50 2.48
N ASP A 164 -13.30 6.35 3.59
CA ASP A 164 -12.53 7.46 4.17
C ASP A 164 -11.35 7.82 3.27
N ALA A 165 -10.64 6.82 2.73
CA ALA A 165 -9.58 7.04 1.75
C ALA A 165 -10.12 7.70 0.47
N ALA A 166 -11.31 7.30 -0.01
CA ALA A 166 -11.94 7.91 -1.17
C ALA A 166 -12.30 9.39 -0.95
N ALA A 167 -12.83 9.74 0.22
CA ALA A 167 -13.09 11.13 0.59
C ALA A 167 -11.79 11.93 0.66
N ARG A 168 -10.75 11.37 1.29
CA ARG A 168 -9.44 12.02 1.41
C ARG A 168 -8.77 12.22 0.05
N TYR A 169 -8.91 11.26 -0.87
CA TYR A 169 -8.41 11.37 -2.23
C TYR A 169 -8.99 12.61 -2.94
N GLY A 170 -10.30 12.87 -2.83
CA GLY A 170 -10.91 14.08 -3.36
C GLY A 170 -10.30 15.37 -2.79
N THR A 171 -9.98 15.40 -1.51
CA THR A 171 -9.25 16.53 -0.88
C THR A 171 -7.85 16.68 -1.45
N LEU A 172 -7.10 15.60 -1.62
CA LEU A 172 -5.74 15.64 -2.18
C LEU A 172 -5.74 16.11 -3.65
N ILE A 173 -6.74 15.73 -4.43
CA ILE A 173 -6.96 16.25 -5.79
C ILE A 173 -7.16 17.77 -5.75
N ALA A 174 -8.05 18.27 -4.89
CA ALA A 174 -8.30 19.70 -4.75
C ALA A 174 -7.04 20.48 -4.32
N LEU A 175 -6.25 19.95 -3.38
CA LEU A 175 -4.98 20.55 -2.95
C LEU A 175 -3.94 20.55 -4.08
N THR A 176 -3.87 19.47 -4.87
CA THR A 176 -2.98 19.39 -6.03
C THR A 176 -3.31 20.47 -7.06
N ILE A 177 -4.59 20.67 -7.35
CA ILE A 177 -5.07 21.73 -8.25
C ILE A 177 -4.78 23.12 -7.67
N ALA A 178 -5.02 23.32 -6.37
CA ALA A 178 -4.72 24.58 -5.68
C ALA A 178 -3.22 24.91 -5.68
N ALA A 179 -2.36 23.89 -5.74
CA ALA A 179 -0.92 24.01 -5.93
C ALA A 179 -0.51 24.22 -7.41
N ASN A 180 -1.47 24.47 -8.32
CA ASN A 180 -1.26 24.61 -9.77
C ASN A 180 -0.59 23.39 -10.43
N ARG A 181 -0.90 22.17 -9.96
CA ARG A 181 -0.38 20.93 -10.53
C ARG A 181 -1.51 20.10 -11.14
N ASP A 182 -1.22 19.34 -12.20
CA ASP A 182 -2.21 18.46 -12.84
C ASP A 182 -2.32 17.12 -12.11
N PRO A 183 -3.45 16.77 -11.46
CA PRO A 183 -3.57 15.51 -10.73
C PRO A 183 -3.52 14.24 -11.59
N ARG A 184 -3.77 14.31 -12.91
CA ARG A 184 -3.96 13.12 -13.77
C ARG A 184 -2.75 12.16 -13.81
N PRO A 185 -1.50 12.63 -13.94
CA PRO A 185 -0.32 11.74 -13.97
C PRO A 185 -0.01 11.10 -12.61
N ARG A 186 -0.59 11.62 -11.52
CA ARG A 186 -0.39 11.17 -10.13
C ARG A 186 -1.62 10.56 -9.48
N ARG A 187 -2.64 10.21 -10.26
CA ARG A 187 -3.92 9.69 -9.75
C ARG A 187 -3.72 8.50 -8.79
N MET A 188 -2.85 7.56 -9.14
CA MET A 188 -2.55 6.37 -8.31
C MET A 188 -1.75 6.77 -7.06
N ASP A 189 -0.72 7.59 -7.23
CA ASP A 189 0.10 8.13 -6.13
C ASP A 189 -0.77 8.85 -5.08
N LEU A 190 -1.74 9.65 -5.54
CA LEU A 190 -2.69 10.35 -4.68
C LEU A 190 -3.66 9.39 -3.95
N MET A 191 -4.02 8.25 -4.56
CA MET A 191 -4.81 7.22 -3.86
C MET A 191 -3.97 6.54 -2.76
N ILE A 192 -2.68 6.25 -3.02
CA ILE A 192 -1.75 5.72 -2.00
C ILE A 192 -1.61 6.72 -0.85
N ALA A 193 -1.39 8.00 -1.16
CA ALA A 193 -1.29 9.07 -0.18
C ALA A 193 -2.58 9.25 0.63
N ALA A 194 -3.76 9.09 0.00
CA ALA A 194 -5.03 9.18 0.70
C ALA A 194 -5.17 8.10 1.78
N ILE A 195 -4.78 6.86 1.45
CA ILE A 195 -4.77 5.74 2.41
C ILE A 195 -3.81 6.03 3.55
N ALA A 196 -2.56 6.40 3.24
CA ALA A 196 -1.55 6.73 4.25
C ALA A 196 -2.04 7.85 5.19
N SER A 197 -2.64 8.88 4.60
CA SER A 197 -3.15 10.05 5.29
C SER A 197 -4.28 9.76 6.27
N VAL A 198 -5.30 9.00 5.85
CA VAL A 198 -6.42 8.60 6.74
C VAL A 198 -5.92 7.73 7.90
N ARG A 199 -4.88 6.92 7.67
CA ARG A 199 -4.29 6.04 8.68
C ARG A 199 -3.27 6.77 9.59
N GLY A 200 -2.99 8.04 9.33
CA GLY A 200 -1.97 8.81 10.06
C GLY A 200 -0.56 8.27 9.86
N LEU A 201 -0.28 7.62 8.72
CA LEU A 201 0.99 7.01 8.40
C LEU A 201 1.81 7.90 7.45
N PRO A 202 3.13 8.00 7.64
CA PRO A 202 4.01 8.62 6.66
C PRO A 202 4.06 7.80 5.36
N LEU A 203 4.15 8.49 4.23
CA LEU A 203 4.35 7.90 2.91
C LEU A 203 5.83 7.99 2.51
N TYR A 204 6.46 6.85 2.30
CA TYR A 204 7.83 6.73 1.83
C TYR A 204 7.85 6.59 0.30
N THR A 205 8.50 7.51 -0.40
CA THR A 205 8.50 7.56 -1.86
C THR A 205 9.86 7.99 -2.42
N ARG A 206 10.17 7.54 -3.63
CA ARG A 206 11.28 8.06 -4.44
C ARG A 206 10.87 9.26 -5.29
N ASN A 207 9.56 9.51 -5.43
CA ASN A 207 8.99 10.56 -6.27
C ASN A 207 8.34 11.63 -5.38
N ALA A 208 9.09 12.18 -4.41
CA ALA A 208 8.53 13.11 -3.41
C ALA A 208 7.88 14.36 -4.04
N ASP A 209 8.38 14.76 -5.21
CA ASP A 209 7.83 15.81 -6.04
C ASP A 209 6.35 15.62 -6.37
N ASP A 210 5.88 14.38 -6.41
CA ASP A 210 4.50 14.03 -6.72
C ASP A 210 3.52 14.56 -5.70
N PHE A 211 4.01 14.89 -4.51
CA PHE A 211 3.23 15.29 -3.35
C PHE A 211 3.49 16.73 -2.90
N LYS A 212 4.26 17.52 -3.68
CA LYS A 212 4.45 18.96 -3.44
C LYS A 212 3.09 19.67 -3.29
N GLY A 213 2.91 20.40 -2.18
CA GLY A 213 1.67 21.09 -1.85
C GLY A 213 0.68 20.28 -1.00
N LEU A 214 1.03 19.06 -0.60
CA LEU A 214 0.20 18.17 0.23
C LEU A 214 0.72 17.99 1.66
N GLU A 215 1.70 18.79 2.09
CA GLU A 215 2.43 18.63 3.35
C GLU A 215 1.52 18.73 4.58
N GLY A 216 0.46 19.55 4.50
CA GLY A 216 -0.56 19.66 5.54
C GLY A 216 -1.52 18.47 5.60
N ALA A 217 -1.51 17.60 4.59
CA ALA A 217 -2.42 16.47 4.46
C ALA A 217 -1.74 15.12 4.62
N VAL A 218 -0.49 14.95 4.21
CA VAL A 218 0.24 13.68 4.36
C VAL A 218 1.71 13.95 4.63
N ALA A 219 2.29 13.24 5.60
CA ALA A 219 3.72 13.29 5.85
C ALA A 219 4.43 12.47 4.78
N VAL A 220 5.32 13.11 4.01
CA VAL A 220 6.08 12.47 2.92
C VAL A 220 7.54 12.35 3.34
N VAL A 221 8.11 11.16 3.15
CA VAL A 221 9.52 10.86 3.41
C VAL A 221 10.18 10.41 2.11
N SER A 222 11.15 11.19 1.63
CA SER A 222 11.95 10.86 0.45
C SER A 222 13.04 9.84 0.81
N VAL A 223 13.20 8.79 -0.02
CA VAL A 223 14.16 7.68 0.18
C VAL A 223 15.03 7.36 -1.03
#